data_AF-A0AAB0A229-F1
#
_entry.id   AF-A0AAB0A229-F1
#
_cell.length_a   1.000
_cell.length_b   1.000
_cell.length_c   1.000
_cell.angle_alpha   90.00
_cell.angle_beta   90.00
_cell.angle_gamma   90.00
#
_symmetry.space_group_name_H-M   'P 1'
#
loop_
_entity.id
_entity.type
_entity.pdbx_description
1 polymer ?
#
loop_
_entity_poly.entity_id
_entity_poly.type
_entity_poly.pdbx_seq_one_letter_code
_entity_poly.pdbx_strand_id
1 'polypeptide(L)'
;MVLGFEVDNINSVQFSNHTGYTNGFKGQVLNETELAELFSGLKANDLLNQYTHLLTGYVGNINFLAEIANILKTLRSVNPNLIYVCDPVMGDDGVMYVPQELLPVYRDTIVPLADIVTPNQFEVELLTGKSIKSEQEAWDAVEWFHDKGVKTVAISSSELGGSNDLLALVLGFEVDNINSVQFSNHTGYTNGFKGQVLNETELAELFSGLKANDLLNQYTHLLTGYVGNINFLAEIANILKTLRSVNPNLIYVCDPVMGDDGVMYVPQELLPVYRDTIVPLADIVTPNQFEVELLTGKSIKSEQEAWDAVEWFHDKGVKTVAISSSELGGSNDLLALQGNGIRFTGTGDLFAALFLAHSTLSKFDMCATLERTIASLQAVITKTLTYIPEDVKAGKAKVTSTQRELKIIQSKQDIEQPKVTYHCSKV
;
A
#
# COMPACT_ATOMS: atom_id res chain seq x y z
N MET A 1 -0.83 3.70 5.88
CA MET A 1 -1.06 4.84 6.80
C MET A 1 -0.11 4.69 7.97
N VAL A 2 0.68 5.71 8.31
CA VAL A 2 1.50 5.67 9.53
C VAL A 2 1.25 6.95 10.32
N LEU A 3 0.65 6.82 11.51
CA LEU A 3 0.50 7.90 12.51
C LEU A 3 -0.06 9.26 12.00
N GLY A 4 -0.93 9.26 10.97
CA GLY A 4 -1.52 10.50 10.46
C GLY A 4 -0.76 11.16 9.31
N PHE A 5 0.22 10.48 8.70
CA PHE A 5 0.92 10.94 7.49
C PHE A 5 0.45 10.23 6.22
N GLU A 6 0.24 11.00 5.13
CA GLU A 6 0.19 10.49 3.75
C GLU A 6 1.62 10.17 3.32
N VAL A 7 1.83 8.95 2.82
CA VAL A 7 3.17 8.42 2.52
C VAL A 7 3.19 7.88 1.10
N ASP A 8 4.03 8.47 0.26
CA ASP A 8 4.45 7.87 -1.00
C ASP A 8 5.61 6.92 -0.70
N ASN A 9 5.29 5.63 -0.58
CA ASN A 9 6.27 4.63 -0.19
C ASN A 9 7.13 4.22 -1.39
N ILE A 10 8.45 4.33 -1.24
CA ILE A 10 9.43 3.75 -2.16
C ILE A 10 10.11 2.60 -1.41
N ASN A 11 9.73 1.37 -1.73
CA ASN A 11 10.41 0.18 -1.24
C ASN A 11 11.86 0.16 -1.77
N SER A 12 12.84 0.30 -0.88
CA SER A 12 14.26 0.10 -1.20
C SER A 12 14.58 -1.37 -1.45
N VAL A 13 13.79 -2.27 -0.84
CA VAL A 13 13.80 -3.71 -1.05
C VAL A 13 12.38 -4.25 -1.09
N GLN A 14 12.19 -5.30 -1.86
CA GLN A 14 10.97 -6.11 -1.82
C GLN A 14 11.41 -7.54 -1.56
N PHE A 15 11.45 -7.91 -0.28
CA PHE A 15 11.83 -9.23 0.17
C PHE A 15 10.63 -10.02 0.64
N SER A 16 10.72 -11.35 0.53
CA SER A 16 9.72 -12.30 1.02
C SER A 16 9.51 -12.18 2.53
N ASN A 17 10.59 -11.94 3.27
CA ASN A 17 10.61 -11.86 4.73
C ASN A 17 11.82 -11.02 5.15
N HIS A 18 11.87 -10.62 6.42
CA HIS A 18 13.04 -9.93 6.96
C HIS A 18 14.32 -10.77 6.78
N THR A 19 15.42 -10.10 6.45
CA THR A 19 16.79 -10.63 6.41
C THR A 19 17.27 -11.41 7.65
N GLY A 20 16.63 -11.30 8.82
CA GLY A 20 17.00 -12.02 10.04
C GLY A 20 16.58 -13.51 10.08
N TYR A 21 15.78 -13.98 9.13
CA TYR A 21 15.31 -15.36 9.10
C TYR A 21 16.43 -16.37 8.74
N THR A 22 16.50 -17.49 9.48
CA THR A 22 17.59 -18.47 9.35
C THR A 22 17.59 -19.24 8.02
N ASN A 23 16.43 -19.41 7.38
CA ASN A 23 16.34 -20.07 6.07
C ASN A 23 16.54 -19.07 4.90
N GLY A 24 16.98 -17.86 5.22
CA GLY A 24 17.23 -16.78 4.27
C GLY A 24 15.96 -16.04 3.84
N PHE A 25 16.14 -15.19 2.85
CA PHE A 25 15.09 -14.38 2.22
C PHE A 25 15.28 -14.39 0.70
N LYS A 26 14.22 -14.01 -0.01
CA LYS A 26 14.18 -13.92 -1.47
C LYS A 26 13.62 -12.58 -1.90
N GLY A 27 13.92 -12.13 -3.11
CA GLY A 27 13.35 -10.90 -3.66
C GLY A 27 14.37 -9.93 -4.24
N GLN A 28 14.00 -8.66 -4.32
CA GLN A 28 14.70 -7.66 -5.12
C GLN A 28 15.15 -6.46 -4.30
N VAL A 29 16.21 -5.81 -4.79
CA VAL A 29 16.76 -4.57 -4.24
C VAL A 29 16.64 -3.49 -5.30
N LEU A 30 16.02 -2.36 -4.95
CA LEU A 30 15.97 -1.17 -5.79
C LEU A 30 17.36 -0.55 -5.83
N ASN A 31 17.92 -0.33 -7.03
CA ASN A 31 19.21 0.35 -7.16
C ASN A 31 19.07 1.88 -7.21
N GLU A 32 20.21 2.58 -7.14
CA GLU A 32 20.27 4.04 -7.11
C GLU A 32 19.69 4.69 -8.38
N THR A 33 19.85 4.04 -9.53
CA THR A 33 19.36 4.58 -10.82
C THR A 33 17.84 4.50 -10.87
N GLU A 34 17.28 3.40 -10.38
CA GLU A 34 15.84 3.19 -10.30
C GLU A 34 15.19 4.12 -9.27
N LEU A 35 15.83 4.33 -8.11
CA LEU A 35 15.41 5.33 -7.13
C LEU A 35 15.37 6.75 -7.75
N ALA A 36 16.44 7.13 -8.46
CA ALA A 36 16.51 8.41 -9.15
C ALA A 36 15.42 8.53 -10.22
N GLU A 37 15.09 7.44 -10.94
CA GLU A 37 14.03 7.43 -11.94
C GLU A 37 12.65 7.64 -11.30
N LEU A 38 12.34 6.94 -10.20
CA LEU A 38 11.10 7.16 -9.43
C LEU A 38 10.99 8.61 -8.95
N PHE A 39 12.04 9.14 -8.33
CA PHE A 39 12.06 10.52 -7.86
C PHE A 39 11.92 11.53 -9.01
N SER A 40 12.48 11.23 -10.19
CA SER A 40 12.30 12.07 -11.38
C SER A 40 10.83 12.11 -11.84
N GLY A 41 10.08 11.02 -11.69
CA GLY A 41 8.64 10.96 -11.97
C GLY A 41 7.83 11.85 -11.01
N LEU A 42 8.18 11.84 -9.72
CA LEU A 42 7.59 12.75 -8.73
C LEU A 42 7.85 14.22 -9.07
N LYS A 43 9.10 14.52 -9.46
CA LYS A 43 9.51 15.85 -9.88
C LYS A 43 8.78 16.31 -11.14
N ALA A 44 8.59 15.43 -12.12
CA ALA A 44 7.89 15.74 -13.36
C ALA A 44 6.40 16.08 -13.16
N ASN A 45 5.82 15.67 -12.04
CA ASN A 45 4.44 15.94 -11.67
C ASN A 45 4.30 17.07 -10.62
N ASP A 46 5.37 17.86 -10.41
CA ASP A 46 5.41 18.99 -9.48
C ASP A 46 5.02 18.63 -8.04
N LEU A 47 5.27 17.39 -7.61
CA LEU A 47 4.82 16.88 -6.30
C LEU A 47 5.75 17.27 -5.14
N LEU A 48 6.96 17.74 -5.44
CA LEU A 48 8.02 17.91 -4.43
C LEU A 48 7.68 18.87 -3.30
N ASN A 49 6.84 19.89 -3.57
CA ASN A 49 6.46 20.89 -2.58
C ASN A 49 5.45 20.38 -1.54
N GLN A 50 4.87 19.19 -1.74
CA GLN A 50 3.92 18.57 -0.82
C GLN A 50 4.62 17.81 0.30
N TYR A 51 5.86 17.36 0.08
CA TYR A 51 6.59 16.62 1.09
C TYR A 51 7.04 17.56 2.22
N THR A 52 6.66 17.16 3.43
CA THR A 52 7.09 17.81 4.67
C THR A 52 8.12 16.98 5.42
N HIS A 53 8.19 15.68 5.11
CA HIS A 53 9.06 14.71 5.76
C HIS A 53 9.69 13.79 4.72
N LEU A 54 10.92 13.36 4.99
CA LEU A 54 11.55 12.21 4.35
C LEU A 54 11.87 11.20 5.46
N LEU A 55 11.46 9.96 5.30
CA LEU A 55 11.81 8.86 6.20
C LEU A 55 12.59 7.82 5.40
N THR A 56 13.73 7.38 5.93
CA THR A 56 14.51 6.28 5.38
C THR A 56 14.66 5.16 6.40
N GLY A 57 14.74 3.93 5.89
CA GLY A 57 14.99 2.72 6.67
C GLY A 57 16.13 1.92 6.05
N TYR A 58 15.96 0.60 5.90
CA TYR A 58 16.96 -0.30 5.33
C TYR A 58 17.53 0.18 3.98
N VAL A 59 18.84 0.37 3.93
CA VAL A 59 19.60 0.69 2.71
C VAL A 59 20.81 -0.24 2.59
N GLY A 60 20.88 -0.97 1.47
CA GLY A 60 21.88 -2.02 1.28
C GLY A 60 23.18 -1.60 0.59
N ASN A 61 23.30 -0.38 0.05
CA ASN A 61 24.51 0.04 -0.69
C ASN A 61 24.80 1.56 -0.66
N ILE A 62 26.07 1.91 -0.88
CA ILE A 62 26.58 3.28 -0.73
C ILE A 62 25.97 4.24 -1.76
N ASN A 63 25.81 3.79 -3.02
CA ASN A 63 25.27 4.63 -4.08
C ASN A 63 23.82 5.04 -3.79
N PHE A 64 23.03 4.13 -3.22
CA PHE A 64 21.65 4.40 -2.81
C PHE A 64 21.57 5.43 -1.67
N LEU A 65 22.47 5.36 -0.69
CA LEU A 65 22.60 6.40 0.35
C LEU A 65 22.99 7.76 -0.22
N ALA A 66 23.92 7.78 -1.19
CA ALA A 66 24.32 9.00 -1.86
C ALA A 66 23.13 9.63 -2.61
N GLU A 67 22.29 8.80 -3.25
CA GLU A 67 21.10 9.28 -3.94
C GLU A 67 20.02 9.79 -2.98
N ILE A 68 19.81 9.13 -1.83
CA ILE A 68 18.97 9.67 -0.74
C ILE A 68 19.44 11.08 -0.32
N ALA A 69 20.75 11.30 -0.19
CA ALA A 69 21.29 12.61 0.16
C ALA A 69 21.02 13.66 -0.95
N ASN A 70 21.11 13.28 -2.22
CA ASN A 70 20.75 14.14 -3.36
C ASN A 70 19.25 14.49 -3.38
N ILE A 71 18.40 13.49 -3.14
CA ILE A 71 16.95 13.66 -3.02
C ILE A 71 16.62 14.61 -1.88
N LEU A 72 17.19 14.40 -0.69
CA LEU A 72 17.00 15.28 0.46
C LEU A 72 17.40 16.73 0.15
N LYS A 73 18.55 16.93 -0.49
CA LYS A 73 19.01 18.27 -0.91
C LYS A 73 18.02 18.93 -1.87
N THR A 74 17.48 18.15 -2.81
CA THR A 74 16.49 18.63 -3.77
C THR A 74 15.18 18.99 -3.07
N LEU A 75 14.67 18.13 -2.19
CA LEU A 75 13.48 18.39 -1.40
C LEU A 75 13.63 19.63 -0.50
N ARG A 76 14.77 19.77 0.21
CA ARG A 76 15.04 20.95 1.04
C ARG A 76 15.20 22.25 0.24
N SER A 77 15.57 22.18 -1.04
CA SER A 77 15.61 23.35 -1.92
C SER A 77 14.21 23.90 -2.23
N VAL A 78 13.18 23.04 -2.17
CA VAL A 78 11.77 23.40 -2.39
C VAL A 78 11.07 23.70 -1.06
N ASN A 79 11.37 22.91 -0.01
CA ASN A 79 10.85 23.08 1.33
C ASN A 79 12.00 23.11 2.36
N PRO A 80 12.52 24.30 2.72
CA PRO A 80 13.61 24.42 3.69
C PRO A 80 13.30 23.89 5.10
N ASN A 81 12.01 23.70 5.42
CA ASN A 81 11.55 23.17 6.71
C ASN A 81 11.31 21.65 6.68
N LEU A 82 11.65 20.97 5.58
CA LEU A 82 11.47 19.53 5.47
C LEU A 82 12.30 18.78 6.52
N ILE A 83 11.62 17.91 7.26
CA ILE A 83 12.20 17.10 8.35
C ILE A 83 12.72 15.78 7.76
N TYR A 84 13.99 15.49 7.98
CA TYR A 84 14.56 14.17 7.64
C TYR A 84 14.63 13.27 8.87
N VAL A 85 13.94 12.13 8.82
CA VAL A 85 14.00 11.06 9.81
C VAL A 85 14.83 9.91 9.21
N CYS A 86 15.95 9.59 9.86
CA CYS A 86 16.83 8.50 9.45
C CYS A 86 16.71 7.34 10.42
N ASP A 87 16.20 6.21 9.94
CA ASP A 87 16.32 4.92 10.60
C ASP A 87 17.47 4.14 9.92
N PRO A 88 18.64 3.94 10.57
CA PRO A 88 19.79 3.35 9.90
C PRO A 88 19.58 1.90 9.47
N VAL A 89 18.83 1.11 10.23
CA VAL A 89 18.55 -0.33 10.02
C VAL A 89 19.81 -1.12 9.57
N MET A 90 20.93 -0.89 10.26
CA MET A 90 22.22 -1.51 9.93
C MET A 90 22.39 -2.91 10.54
N GLY A 91 21.67 -3.22 11.62
CA GLY A 91 21.79 -4.49 12.32
C GLY A 91 21.10 -4.50 13.67
N ASP A 92 21.01 -5.67 14.30
CA ASP A 92 20.54 -5.85 15.67
C ASP A 92 21.22 -7.07 16.32
N ASP A 93 21.15 -7.21 17.64
CA ASP A 93 21.65 -8.36 18.40
C ASP A 93 23.11 -8.79 18.07
N GLY A 94 23.97 -7.81 17.78
CA GLY A 94 25.38 -8.08 17.42
C GLY A 94 25.63 -8.44 15.95
N VAL A 95 24.59 -8.46 15.11
CA VAL A 95 24.65 -8.87 13.71
C VAL A 95 24.36 -7.68 12.80
N MET A 96 25.28 -7.37 11.86
CA MET A 96 25.01 -6.41 10.79
C MET A 96 24.23 -7.06 9.65
N TYR A 97 23.19 -6.37 9.19
CA TYR A 97 22.38 -6.74 8.03
C TYR A 97 22.89 -6.11 6.73
N VAL A 98 23.72 -5.07 6.84
CA VAL A 98 24.21 -4.28 5.71
C VAL A 98 25.75 -4.36 5.57
N PRO A 99 26.33 -4.10 4.38
CA PRO A 99 27.77 -4.03 4.19
C PRO A 99 28.47 -3.05 5.16
N GLN A 100 29.60 -3.47 5.76
CA GLN A 100 30.33 -2.67 6.77
C GLN A 100 30.79 -1.29 6.25
N GLU A 101 31.01 -1.19 4.94
CA GLU A 101 31.40 0.03 4.24
C GLU A 101 30.33 1.15 4.30
N LEU A 102 29.09 0.83 4.66
CA LEU A 102 28.03 1.82 4.89
C LEU A 102 28.19 2.59 6.19
N LEU A 103 28.82 1.99 7.21
CA LEU A 103 28.98 2.61 8.52
C LEU A 103 29.63 4.01 8.47
N PRO A 104 30.79 4.23 7.80
CA PRO A 104 31.36 5.56 7.69
C PRO A 104 30.45 6.53 6.91
N VAL A 105 29.71 6.05 5.92
CA VAL A 105 28.78 6.89 5.14
C VAL A 105 27.61 7.36 6.01
N TYR A 106 27.00 6.46 6.77
CA TYR A 106 25.98 6.83 7.76
C TYR A 106 26.53 7.83 8.78
N ARG A 107 27.68 7.50 9.37
CA ARG A 107 28.32 8.28 10.43
C ARG A 107 28.66 9.71 10.00
N ASP A 108 29.24 9.86 8.81
CA ASP A 108 29.88 11.13 8.41
C ASP A 108 29.08 11.90 7.36
N THR A 109 28.14 11.26 6.67
CA THR A 109 27.34 11.90 5.63
C THR A 109 25.85 11.92 5.98
N ILE A 110 25.24 10.80 6.36
CA ILE A 110 23.77 10.73 6.50
C ILE A 110 23.28 11.26 7.84
N VAL A 111 23.88 10.84 8.95
CA VAL A 111 23.50 11.31 10.30
C VAL A 111 23.57 12.83 10.42
N PRO A 112 24.63 13.53 9.93
CA PRO A 112 24.66 15.00 9.97
C PRO A 112 23.56 15.70 9.15
N LEU A 113 22.91 15.00 8.21
CA LEU A 113 21.81 15.56 7.44
C LEU A 113 20.45 15.40 8.14
N ALA A 114 20.35 14.48 9.09
CA ALA A 114 19.10 14.10 9.75
C ALA A 114 18.65 15.12 10.81
N ASP A 115 17.35 15.38 10.87
CA ASP A 115 16.73 16.11 11.97
C ASP A 115 16.40 15.16 13.13
N ILE A 116 16.00 13.94 12.79
CA ILE A 116 15.66 12.87 13.73
C ILE A 116 16.41 11.59 13.33
N VAL A 117 16.99 10.88 14.29
CA VAL A 117 17.55 9.53 14.06
C VAL A 117 16.89 8.54 15.03
N THR A 118 16.54 7.36 14.54
CA THR A 118 15.83 6.32 15.32
C THR A 118 16.61 5.01 15.46
N PRO A 119 17.88 5.02 15.90
CA PRO A 119 18.69 3.81 15.91
C PRO A 119 18.26 2.86 17.04
N ASN A 120 18.49 1.55 16.90
CA ASN A 120 18.50 0.66 18.06
C ASN A 120 19.82 0.80 18.86
N GLN A 121 19.92 0.17 20.03
CA GLN A 121 21.13 0.23 20.85
C GLN A 121 22.38 -0.24 20.08
N PHE A 122 22.31 -1.36 19.35
CA PHE A 122 23.44 -1.91 18.59
C PHE A 122 23.97 -0.91 17.56
N GLU A 123 23.07 -0.23 16.85
CA GLU A 123 23.39 0.81 15.88
C GLU A 123 24.00 2.05 16.52
N VAL A 124 23.54 2.47 17.70
CA VAL A 124 24.18 3.55 18.45
C VAL A 124 25.62 3.17 18.80
N GLU A 125 25.86 1.95 19.28
CA GLU A 125 27.22 1.50 19.60
C GLU A 125 28.11 1.47 18.35
N LEU A 126 27.60 1.02 17.20
CA LEU A 126 28.32 1.04 15.93
C LEU A 126 28.64 2.48 15.46
N LEU A 127 27.65 3.37 15.49
CA LEU A 127 27.79 4.74 14.99
C LEU A 127 28.75 5.56 15.85
N THR A 128 28.62 5.44 17.17
CA THR A 128 29.38 6.25 18.14
C THR A 128 30.70 5.61 18.55
N GLY A 129 30.84 4.29 18.45
CA GLY A 129 31.93 3.51 19.02
C GLY A 129 31.90 3.40 20.55
N LYS A 130 30.80 3.82 21.20
CA LYS A 130 30.60 3.76 22.65
C LYS A 130 29.78 2.52 23.00
N SER A 131 30.06 1.87 24.13
CA SER A 131 29.18 0.81 24.65
C SER A 131 28.14 1.40 25.59
N ILE A 132 26.91 0.90 25.52
CA ILE A 132 25.78 1.31 26.34
C ILE A 132 25.41 0.17 27.29
N LYS A 133 25.64 0.38 28.59
CA LYS A 133 25.26 -0.58 29.65
C LYS A 133 24.44 0.09 30.74
N SER A 134 24.18 1.39 30.60
CA SER A 134 23.44 2.20 31.55
C SER A 134 22.76 3.36 30.83
N GLU A 135 21.74 3.94 31.48
CA GLU A 135 21.03 5.11 30.97
C GLU A 135 21.96 6.31 30.76
N GLN A 136 22.93 6.53 31.66
CA GLN A 136 23.89 7.63 31.52
C GLN A 136 24.76 7.47 30.27
N GLU A 137 25.24 6.26 29.97
CA GLU A 137 26.03 5.99 28.77
C GLU A 137 25.19 6.15 27.49
N ALA A 138 23.88 5.85 27.55
CA ALA A 138 22.96 6.13 26.46
C ALA A 138 22.83 7.64 26.21
N TRP A 139 22.66 8.46 27.26
CA TRP A 139 22.66 9.91 27.14
C TRP A 139 23.97 10.46 26.59
N ASP A 140 25.12 9.96 27.06
CA ASP A 140 26.43 10.35 26.54
C ASP A 140 26.59 9.98 25.04
N ALA A 141 25.96 8.91 24.58
CA ALA A 141 25.92 8.52 23.17
C ALA A 141 24.97 9.41 22.35
N VAL A 142 23.84 9.84 22.92
CA VAL A 142 22.91 10.80 22.30
C VAL A 142 23.59 12.14 22.03
N GLU A 143 24.43 12.64 22.94
CA GLU A 143 25.18 13.88 22.75
C GLU A 143 26.06 13.86 21.49
N TRP A 144 26.60 12.69 21.09
CA TRP A 144 27.37 12.56 19.85
C TRP A 144 26.53 12.86 18.59
N PHE A 145 25.24 12.52 18.60
CA PHE A 145 24.32 12.86 17.51
C PHE A 145 23.98 14.36 17.51
N HIS A 146 23.77 14.94 18.70
CA HIS A 146 23.53 16.38 18.84
C HIS A 146 24.71 17.21 18.34
N ASP A 147 25.95 16.80 18.63
CA ASP A 147 27.16 17.41 18.10
C ASP A 147 27.24 17.36 16.56
N LYS A 148 26.59 16.37 15.93
CA LYS A 148 26.48 16.25 14.47
C LYS A 148 25.29 17.03 13.89
N GLY A 149 24.50 17.72 14.71
CA GLY A 149 23.39 18.56 14.29
C GLY A 149 22.01 17.88 14.33
N VAL A 150 21.93 16.63 14.78
CA VAL A 150 20.66 15.93 14.96
C VAL A 150 19.90 16.55 16.12
N LYS A 151 18.61 16.87 15.92
CA LYS A 151 17.81 17.55 16.95
C LYS A 151 17.13 16.56 17.89
N THR A 152 16.70 15.41 17.37
CA THR A 152 15.99 14.38 18.15
C THR A 152 16.61 13.02 17.91
N VAL A 153 16.90 12.29 18.98
CA VAL A 153 17.36 10.90 18.91
C VAL A 153 16.38 10.04 19.69
N ALA A 154 15.84 9.00 19.06
CA ALA A 154 14.98 8.04 19.71
C ALA A 154 15.60 6.65 19.60
N ILE A 155 16.14 6.12 20.71
CA ILE A 155 16.72 4.77 20.72
C ILE A 155 15.55 3.76 20.71
N SER A 156 15.32 3.10 19.57
CA SER A 156 14.08 2.38 19.25
C SER A 156 13.93 1.05 20.02
N SER A 157 15.04 0.38 20.31
CA SER A 157 15.11 -0.77 21.21
C SER A 157 16.40 -0.72 22.04
N SER A 158 16.34 -1.17 23.29
CA SER A 158 17.50 -1.30 24.16
C SER A 158 17.36 -2.54 25.05
N GLU A 159 18.48 -3.18 25.38
CA GLU A 159 18.53 -4.29 26.32
C GLU A 159 18.23 -3.85 27.77
N LEU A 160 17.99 -2.56 28.00
CA LEU A 160 17.71 -1.95 29.31
C LEU A 160 16.29 -2.24 29.85
N GLY A 161 15.52 -3.11 29.19
CA GLY A 161 14.26 -3.64 29.68
C GLY A 161 13.04 -2.82 29.25
N GLY A 162 12.25 -3.42 28.37
CA GLY A 162 10.93 -2.92 27.96
C GLY A 162 10.43 -3.74 26.78
N SER A 163 9.44 -4.60 27.00
CA SER A 163 8.69 -5.24 25.91
C SER A 163 7.74 -4.22 25.30
N ASN A 164 7.69 -4.10 23.98
CA ASN A 164 6.46 -3.81 23.23
C ASN A 164 6.66 -4.00 21.73
N ASP A 165 5.83 -4.86 21.15
CA ASP A 165 5.52 -4.90 19.72
C ASP A 165 4.65 -3.69 19.35
N LEU A 166 4.91 -3.09 18.18
CA LEU A 166 4.06 -2.05 17.59
C LEU A 166 4.07 -2.18 16.06
N LEU A 167 2.95 -2.62 15.50
CA LEU A 167 2.19 -1.83 14.53
C LEU A 167 0.78 -2.42 14.39
N ALA A 168 -0.24 -1.57 14.44
CA ALA A 168 -1.62 -1.93 14.12
C ALA A 168 -1.95 -1.43 12.71
N LEU A 169 -2.48 -2.32 11.88
CA LEU A 169 -3.26 -1.91 10.71
C LEU A 169 -4.61 -1.36 11.14
N VAL A 170 -5.10 -0.36 10.42
CA VAL A 170 -6.21 0.52 10.85
C VAL A 170 -7.51 -0.22 11.19
N LEU A 171 -7.74 -1.40 10.62
CA LEU A 171 -8.90 -2.27 10.94
C LEU A 171 -8.50 -3.59 11.62
N GLY A 172 -7.27 -3.71 12.11
CA GLY A 172 -6.80 -4.83 12.93
C GLY A 172 -6.32 -6.07 12.16
N PHE A 173 -5.99 -5.94 10.87
CA PHE A 173 -5.48 -7.03 10.02
C PHE A 173 -3.99 -6.94 9.83
N GLU A 174 -3.19 -7.94 10.18
CA GLU A 174 -1.79 -8.00 9.73
C GLU A 174 -1.74 -8.21 8.21
N VAL A 175 -0.88 -7.47 7.50
CA VAL A 175 -0.84 -7.47 6.03
C VAL A 175 0.59 -7.58 5.55
N ASP A 176 0.87 -8.69 4.88
CA ASP A 176 2.06 -8.83 4.05
C ASP A 176 1.72 -8.35 2.63
N ASN A 177 2.40 -7.30 2.18
CA ASN A 177 2.21 -6.75 0.85
C ASN A 177 3.28 -7.24 -0.14
N ILE A 178 2.84 -7.68 -1.31
CA ILE A 178 3.70 -7.88 -2.48
C ILE A 178 3.27 -6.84 -3.52
N ASN A 179 4.17 -5.90 -3.85
CA ASN A 179 3.87 -4.89 -4.85
C ASN A 179 4.08 -5.49 -6.24
N SER A 180 3.02 -5.57 -7.04
CA SER A 180 3.11 -6.00 -8.45
C SER A 180 3.76 -4.94 -9.33
N VAL A 181 3.67 -3.67 -8.92
CA VAL A 181 4.34 -2.53 -9.54
C VAL A 181 4.81 -1.56 -8.47
N GLN A 182 5.86 -0.81 -8.77
CA GLN A 182 6.31 0.32 -7.96
C GLN A 182 6.50 1.51 -8.88
N PHE A 183 5.48 2.37 -8.95
CA PHE A 183 5.49 3.58 -9.75
C PHE A 183 5.61 4.83 -8.89
N SER A 184 6.14 5.90 -9.46
CA SER A 184 6.23 7.22 -8.83
C SER A 184 4.85 7.77 -8.47
N ASN A 185 3.85 7.50 -9.31
CA ASN A 185 2.48 7.96 -9.18
C ASN A 185 1.58 7.09 -10.06
N HIS A 186 0.27 7.16 -9.86
CA HIS A 186 -0.66 6.38 -10.68
C HIS A 186 -0.67 6.87 -12.14
N THR A 187 -1.12 6.01 -13.07
CA THR A 187 -1.08 6.23 -14.53
C THR A 187 -1.98 7.36 -15.04
N GLY A 188 -2.84 7.92 -14.17
CA GLY A 188 -3.77 9.00 -14.50
C GLY A 188 -3.15 10.41 -14.38
N TYR A 189 -1.87 10.53 -14.05
CA TYR A 189 -1.12 11.78 -14.08
C TYR A 189 -0.73 12.16 -15.52
N THR A 190 -0.96 13.41 -15.89
CA THR A 190 -0.80 13.87 -17.30
C THR A 190 0.66 13.94 -17.75
N ASN A 191 1.61 14.12 -16.82
CA ASN A 191 3.04 14.16 -17.15
C ASN A 191 3.69 12.77 -17.10
N GLY A 192 2.86 11.72 -17.04
CA GLY A 192 3.29 10.33 -17.00
C GLY A 192 3.66 9.84 -15.60
N PHE A 193 4.22 8.64 -15.57
CA PHE A 193 4.72 7.96 -14.38
C PHE A 193 6.03 7.25 -14.73
N LYS A 194 6.80 6.90 -13.70
CA LYS A 194 8.06 6.17 -13.81
C LYS A 194 8.07 5.02 -12.82
N GLY A 195 8.84 3.96 -13.08
CA GLY A 195 9.06 2.88 -12.11
C GLY A 195 9.04 1.48 -12.72
N GLN A 196 8.93 0.48 -11.85
CA GLN A 196 9.18 -0.92 -12.17
C GLN A 196 7.93 -1.80 -12.07
N VAL A 197 7.96 -2.93 -12.76
CA VAL A 197 6.90 -3.95 -12.79
C VAL A 197 7.52 -5.29 -12.38
N LEU A 198 6.93 -5.93 -11.37
CA LEU A 198 7.30 -7.27 -10.91
C LEU A 198 6.74 -8.31 -11.89
N ASN A 199 7.58 -9.23 -12.37
CA ASN A 199 7.16 -10.33 -13.24
C ASN A 199 6.78 -11.59 -12.44
N GLU A 200 6.25 -12.60 -13.14
CA GLU A 200 5.76 -13.85 -12.56
C GLU A 200 6.85 -14.66 -11.85
N THR A 201 8.10 -14.61 -12.36
CA THR A 201 9.21 -15.38 -11.79
C THR A 201 9.65 -14.75 -10.48
N GLU A 202 9.66 -13.42 -10.42
CA GLU A 202 9.98 -12.65 -9.22
C GLU A 202 8.89 -12.82 -8.15
N LEU A 203 7.60 -12.84 -8.55
CA LEU A 203 6.50 -13.18 -7.66
C LEU A 203 6.66 -14.59 -7.07
N ALA A 204 6.95 -15.58 -7.91
CA ALA A 204 7.18 -16.96 -7.48
C ALA A 204 8.40 -17.06 -6.55
N GLU A 205 9.45 -16.28 -6.80
CA GLU A 205 10.64 -16.21 -5.94
C GLU A 205 10.29 -15.66 -4.55
N LEU A 206 9.54 -14.55 -4.46
CA LEU A 206 9.06 -14.01 -3.18
C LEU A 206 8.21 -15.02 -2.42
N PHE A 207 7.23 -15.64 -3.10
CA PHE A 207 6.38 -16.65 -2.48
C PHE A 207 7.18 -17.88 -2.02
N SER A 208 8.23 -18.27 -2.75
CA SER A 208 9.11 -19.36 -2.34
C SER A 208 9.89 -19.04 -1.06
N GLY A 209 10.27 -17.78 -0.84
CA GLY A 209 10.91 -17.34 0.40
C GLY A 209 9.95 -17.39 1.60
N LEU A 210 8.69 -16.98 1.41
CA LEU A 210 7.63 -17.15 2.41
C LEU A 210 7.43 -18.61 2.79
N LYS A 211 7.39 -19.49 1.79
CA LYS A 211 7.27 -20.93 1.96
C LYS A 211 8.46 -21.55 2.69
N ALA A 212 9.68 -21.13 2.35
CA ALA A 212 10.91 -21.65 2.97
C ALA A 212 11.03 -21.30 4.46
N ASN A 213 10.31 -20.27 4.91
CA ASN A 213 10.27 -19.82 6.30
C ASN A 213 8.99 -20.25 7.03
N ASP A 214 8.23 -21.22 6.48
CA ASP A 214 7.02 -21.78 7.08
C ASP A 214 5.93 -20.73 7.42
N LEU A 215 5.89 -19.61 6.69
CA LEU A 215 4.98 -18.50 6.98
C LEU A 215 3.56 -18.70 6.43
N LEU A 216 3.38 -19.67 5.52
CA LEU A 216 2.13 -19.83 4.77
C LEU A 216 0.89 -20.16 5.64
N ASN A 217 1.10 -20.75 6.81
CA ASN A 217 0.01 -21.12 7.72
C ASN A 217 -0.61 -19.93 8.48
N GLN A 218 0.00 -18.74 8.38
CA GLN A 218 -0.47 -17.53 9.05
C GLN A 218 -1.51 -16.77 8.21
N TYR A 219 -1.55 -17.00 6.90
CA TYR A 219 -2.48 -16.29 6.02
C TYR A 219 -3.90 -16.82 6.17
N THR A 220 -4.81 -15.88 6.42
CA THR A 220 -6.26 -16.11 6.47
C THR A 220 -6.97 -15.61 5.22
N HIS A 221 -6.37 -14.63 4.53
CA HIS A 221 -6.93 -13.98 3.36
C HIS A 221 -5.86 -13.81 2.29
N LEU A 222 -6.30 -13.81 1.03
CA LEU A 222 -5.56 -13.29 -0.10
C LEU A 222 -6.41 -12.20 -0.75
N LEU A 223 -5.83 -11.02 -0.98
CA LEU A 223 -6.46 -9.92 -1.72
C LEU A 223 -5.60 -9.61 -2.95
N THR A 224 -6.22 -9.58 -4.12
CA THR A 224 -5.54 -9.17 -5.37
C THR A 224 -6.33 -8.06 -6.04
N GLY A 225 -5.62 -7.08 -6.60
CA GLY A 225 -6.16 -6.02 -7.44
C GLY A 225 -5.45 -5.97 -8.79
N TYR A 226 -4.92 -4.80 -9.16
CA TYR A 226 -4.24 -4.59 -10.45
C TYR A 226 -3.15 -5.64 -10.78
N VAL A 227 -3.31 -6.28 -11.94
CA VAL A 227 -2.35 -7.23 -12.52
C VAL A 227 -2.05 -6.85 -13.97
N GLY A 228 -0.76 -6.68 -14.28
CA GLY A 228 -0.32 -6.15 -15.57
C GLY A 228 -0.14 -7.20 -16.70
N ASN A 229 -0.09 -8.50 -16.40
CA ASN A 229 0.15 -9.53 -17.41
C ASN A 229 -0.41 -10.92 -17.05
N ILE A 230 -0.60 -11.77 -18.07
CA ILE A 230 -1.21 -13.11 -17.93
C ILE A 230 -0.40 -14.03 -17.03
N ASN A 231 0.93 -14.05 -17.19
CA ASN A 231 1.77 -15.00 -16.46
C ASN A 231 1.71 -14.72 -14.94
N PHE A 232 1.70 -13.45 -14.56
CA PHE A 232 1.53 -13.01 -13.17
C PHE A 232 0.18 -13.46 -12.61
N LEU A 233 -0.89 -13.32 -13.41
CA LEU A 233 -2.23 -13.76 -13.03
C LEU A 233 -2.31 -15.29 -12.87
N ALA A 234 -1.65 -16.04 -13.76
CA ALA A 234 -1.55 -17.49 -13.65
C ALA A 234 -0.77 -17.92 -12.39
N GLU A 235 0.27 -17.18 -12.02
CA GLU A 235 1.05 -17.45 -10.82
C GLU A 235 0.25 -17.16 -9.53
N ILE A 236 -0.60 -16.13 -9.51
CA ILE A 236 -1.57 -15.92 -8.42
C ILE A 236 -2.44 -17.17 -8.20
N ALA A 237 -2.89 -17.83 -9.27
CA ALA A 237 -3.68 -19.06 -9.15
C ALA A 237 -2.87 -20.22 -8.54
N ASN A 238 -1.56 -20.31 -8.82
CA ASN A 238 -0.66 -21.31 -8.23
C ASN A 238 -0.41 -21.03 -6.74
N ILE A 239 -0.18 -19.76 -6.39
CA ILE A 239 -0.04 -19.28 -5.02
C ILE A 239 -1.28 -19.63 -4.22
N LEU A 240 -2.47 -19.29 -4.72
CA LEU A 240 -3.74 -19.58 -4.05
C LEU A 240 -3.94 -21.08 -3.81
N LYS A 241 -3.64 -21.94 -4.80
CA LYS A 241 -3.71 -23.41 -4.63
C LYS A 241 -2.78 -23.86 -3.51
N THR A 242 -1.57 -23.32 -3.44
CA THR A 242 -0.59 -23.65 -2.40
C THR A 242 -1.07 -23.18 -1.03
N LEU A 243 -1.54 -21.93 -0.91
CA LEU A 243 -2.11 -21.38 0.31
C LEU A 243 -3.29 -22.21 0.81
N ARG A 244 -4.24 -22.57 -0.06
CA ARG A 244 -5.39 -23.41 0.30
C ARG A 244 -5.03 -24.86 0.67
N SER A 245 -3.89 -25.37 0.17
CA SER A 245 -3.38 -26.68 0.61
C SER A 245 -2.92 -26.67 2.08
N VAL A 246 -2.52 -25.49 2.60
CA VAL A 246 -2.12 -25.29 3.99
C VAL A 246 -3.32 -24.87 4.84
N ASN A 247 -4.12 -23.92 4.35
CA ASN A 247 -5.33 -23.42 5.00
C ASN A 247 -6.55 -23.53 4.05
N PRO A 248 -7.32 -24.63 4.11
CA PRO A 248 -8.51 -24.81 3.27
C PRO A 248 -9.61 -23.76 3.47
N ASN A 249 -9.57 -23.01 4.58
CA ASN A 249 -10.53 -21.95 4.90
C ASN A 249 -10.04 -20.56 4.44
N LEU A 250 -8.88 -20.47 3.76
CA LEU A 250 -8.37 -19.20 3.25
C LEU A 250 -9.35 -18.55 2.27
N ILE A 251 -9.70 -17.30 2.55
CA ILE A 251 -10.65 -16.52 1.77
C ILE A 251 -9.89 -15.73 0.70
N TYR A 252 -10.26 -15.94 -0.56
CA TYR A 252 -9.72 -15.17 -1.66
C TYR A 252 -10.69 -14.05 -2.09
N VAL A 253 -10.25 -12.80 -1.95
CA VAL A 253 -10.92 -11.61 -2.45
C VAL A 253 -10.22 -11.15 -3.73
N CYS A 254 -10.95 -11.14 -4.84
CA CYS A 254 -10.45 -10.73 -6.15
C CYS A 254 -11.12 -9.43 -6.58
N ASP A 255 -10.34 -8.37 -6.74
CA ASP A 255 -10.75 -7.19 -7.49
C ASP A 255 -10.23 -7.34 -8.94
N PRO A 256 -11.10 -7.66 -9.92
CA PRO A 256 -10.68 -8.00 -11.28
C PRO A 256 -10.40 -6.75 -12.12
N VAL A 257 -9.45 -5.92 -11.66
CA VAL A 257 -9.12 -4.62 -12.24
C VAL A 257 -8.75 -4.76 -13.72
N MET A 258 -9.65 -4.30 -14.59
CA MET A 258 -9.44 -4.33 -16.05
C MET A 258 -9.66 -2.97 -16.70
N GLY A 259 -10.54 -2.15 -16.13
CA GLY A 259 -10.88 -0.87 -16.73
C GLY A 259 -12.11 -0.25 -16.09
N ASP A 260 -12.45 0.94 -16.57
CA ASP A 260 -13.61 1.70 -16.12
C ASP A 260 -14.10 2.61 -17.26
N ASP A 261 -15.34 3.08 -17.17
CA ASP A 261 -15.98 3.98 -18.13
C ASP A 261 -15.92 3.49 -19.60
N GLY A 262 -16.04 2.18 -19.81
CA GLY A 262 -16.03 1.59 -21.16
C GLY A 262 -14.63 1.37 -21.75
N VAL A 263 -13.56 1.64 -21.01
CA VAL A 263 -12.17 1.56 -21.49
C VAL A 263 -11.36 0.61 -20.63
N MET A 264 -10.72 -0.38 -21.27
CA MET A 264 -9.72 -1.22 -20.61
C MET A 264 -8.39 -0.48 -20.43
N TYR A 265 -7.81 -0.59 -19.24
CA TYR A 265 -6.48 -0.06 -18.90
C TYR A 265 -5.40 -1.14 -18.87
N VAL A 266 -5.79 -2.40 -19.03
CA VAL A 266 -4.91 -3.58 -19.04
C VAL A 266 -4.98 -4.32 -20.38
N PRO A 267 -4.02 -5.20 -20.71
CA PRO A 267 -4.06 -5.99 -21.93
C PRO A 267 -5.33 -6.85 -22.04
N GLN A 268 -5.96 -6.86 -23.21
CA GLN A 268 -7.25 -7.55 -23.44
C GLN A 268 -7.17 -9.06 -23.19
N GLU A 269 -5.98 -9.63 -23.36
CA GLU A 269 -5.72 -11.05 -23.16
C GLU A 269 -5.86 -11.50 -21.69
N LEU A 270 -5.93 -10.58 -20.73
CA LEU A 270 -6.24 -10.89 -19.32
C LEU A 270 -7.68 -11.33 -19.09
N LEU A 271 -8.64 -10.82 -19.87
CA LEU A 271 -10.07 -11.10 -19.71
C LEU A 271 -10.41 -12.60 -19.68
N PRO A 272 -9.99 -13.43 -20.65
CA PRO A 272 -10.28 -14.87 -20.60
C PRO A 272 -9.67 -15.55 -19.37
N VAL A 273 -8.49 -15.10 -18.91
CA VAL A 273 -7.82 -15.68 -17.74
C VAL A 273 -8.59 -15.32 -16.46
N TYR A 274 -9.01 -14.07 -16.30
CA TYR A 274 -9.90 -13.67 -15.22
C TYR A 274 -11.20 -14.49 -15.23
N ARG A 275 -11.91 -14.50 -16.37
CA ARG A 275 -13.22 -15.13 -16.53
C ARG A 275 -13.22 -16.64 -16.29
N ASP A 276 -12.20 -17.32 -16.80
CA ASP A 276 -12.19 -18.79 -16.88
C ASP A 276 -11.30 -19.44 -15.82
N THR A 277 -10.33 -18.71 -15.25
CA THR A 277 -9.38 -19.25 -14.26
C THR A 277 -9.50 -18.59 -12.89
N ILE A 278 -9.50 -17.25 -12.81
CA ILE A 278 -9.39 -16.55 -11.52
C ILE A 278 -10.72 -16.41 -10.81
N VAL A 279 -11.76 -15.94 -11.51
CA VAL A 279 -13.10 -15.77 -10.95
C VAL A 279 -13.63 -17.06 -10.33
N PRO A 280 -13.51 -18.25 -10.97
CA PRO A 280 -13.93 -19.52 -10.35
C PRO A 280 -13.17 -19.91 -9.07
N LEU A 281 -12.01 -19.30 -8.81
CA LEU A 281 -11.23 -19.57 -7.61
C LEU A 281 -11.57 -18.61 -6.46
N ALA A 282 -12.18 -17.45 -6.74
CA ALA A 282 -12.48 -16.42 -5.76
C ALA A 282 -13.65 -16.79 -4.85
N ASP A 283 -13.53 -16.45 -3.56
CA ASP A 283 -14.66 -16.51 -2.63
C ASP A 283 -15.50 -15.23 -2.73
N ILE A 284 -14.82 -14.09 -2.89
CA ILE A 284 -15.42 -12.75 -3.01
C ILE A 284 -14.86 -12.07 -4.26
N VAL A 285 -15.72 -11.45 -5.06
CA VAL A 285 -15.30 -10.58 -6.17
C VAL A 285 -15.87 -9.18 -6.01
N THR A 286 -15.08 -8.15 -6.36
CA THR A 286 -15.46 -6.74 -6.19
C THR A 286 -15.46 -5.89 -7.49
N PRO A 287 -15.97 -6.40 -8.63
CA PRO A 287 -15.90 -5.71 -9.92
C PRO A 287 -16.70 -4.40 -9.93
N ASN A 288 -16.31 -3.45 -10.77
CA ASN A 288 -17.21 -2.37 -11.19
C ASN A 288 -18.19 -2.86 -12.29
N GLN A 289 -19.23 -2.08 -12.63
CA GLN A 289 -20.19 -2.47 -13.66
C GLN A 289 -19.53 -2.82 -15.00
N PHE A 290 -18.56 -2.04 -15.48
CA PHE A 290 -17.90 -2.29 -16.76
C PHE A 290 -17.18 -3.65 -16.75
N GLU A 291 -16.50 -3.99 -15.65
CA GLU A 291 -15.85 -5.29 -15.46
C GLU A 291 -16.84 -6.44 -15.39
N VAL A 292 -18.01 -6.25 -14.75
CA VAL A 292 -19.09 -7.23 -14.79
C VAL A 292 -19.57 -7.47 -16.22
N GLU A 293 -19.80 -6.41 -17.00
CA GLU A 293 -20.24 -6.53 -18.38
C GLU A 293 -19.20 -7.25 -19.25
N LEU A 294 -17.91 -6.99 -19.04
CA LEU A 294 -16.80 -7.68 -19.70
C LEU A 294 -16.75 -9.17 -19.35
N LEU A 295 -16.83 -9.52 -18.06
CA LEU A 295 -16.71 -10.90 -17.58
C LEU A 295 -17.89 -11.76 -18.03
N THR A 296 -19.10 -11.20 -17.94
CA THR A 296 -20.35 -11.91 -18.26
C THR A 296 -20.70 -11.86 -19.75
N GLY A 297 -20.21 -10.86 -20.48
CA GLY A 297 -20.63 -10.55 -21.85
C GLY A 297 -22.05 -10.00 -21.96
N LYS A 298 -22.67 -9.60 -20.85
CA LYS A 298 -24.03 -9.06 -20.77
C LYS A 298 -23.98 -7.57 -20.43
N SER A 299 -24.87 -6.76 -21.00
CA SER A 299 -25.03 -5.36 -20.59
C SER A 299 -25.97 -5.26 -19.39
N ILE A 300 -25.70 -4.32 -18.48
CA ILE A 300 -26.47 -4.06 -17.27
C ILE A 300 -27.14 -2.69 -17.39
N LYS A 301 -28.46 -2.68 -17.52
CA LYS A 301 -29.31 -1.47 -17.63
C LYS A 301 -30.49 -1.48 -16.67
N SER A 302 -30.64 -2.55 -15.90
CA SER A 302 -31.66 -2.69 -14.86
C SER A 302 -31.12 -3.48 -13.67
N GLU A 303 -31.79 -3.33 -12.52
CA GLU A 303 -31.46 -4.11 -11.31
C GLU A 303 -31.58 -5.62 -11.55
N GLN A 304 -32.58 -6.06 -12.31
CA GLN A 304 -32.73 -7.48 -12.65
C GLN A 304 -31.53 -8.01 -13.45
N GLU A 305 -31.02 -7.25 -14.41
CA GLU A 305 -29.83 -7.65 -15.19
C GLU A 305 -28.57 -7.69 -14.32
N ALA A 306 -28.48 -6.83 -13.29
CA ALA A 306 -27.40 -6.90 -12.31
C ALA A 306 -27.48 -8.18 -11.48
N TRP A 307 -28.68 -8.58 -11.02
CA TRP A 307 -28.89 -9.86 -10.33
C TRP A 307 -28.58 -11.06 -11.24
N ASP A 308 -29.01 -11.04 -12.50
CA ASP A 308 -28.69 -12.10 -13.48
C ASP A 308 -27.18 -12.20 -13.77
N ALA A 309 -26.43 -11.10 -13.59
CA ALA A 309 -24.98 -11.09 -13.68
C ALA A 309 -24.32 -11.61 -12.39
N VAL A 310 -24.87 -11.30 -11.21
CA VAL A 310 -24.44 -11.86 -9.93
C VAL A 310 -24.61 -13.38 -9.91
N GLU A 311 -25.74 -13.91 -10.39
CA GLU A 311 -25.97 -15.35 -10.52
C GLU A 311 -24.93 -16.04 -11.41
N TRP A 312 -24.46 -15.37 -12.48
CA TRP A 312 -23.39 -15.92 -13.32
C TRP A 312 -22.07 -16.12 -12.56
N PHE A 313 -21.75 -15.26 -11.58
CA PHE A 313 -20.59 -15.46 -10.71
C PHE A 313 -20.82 -16.59 -9.71
N HIS A 314 -22.04 -16.69 -9.15
CA HIS A 314 -22.43 -17.77 -8.25
C HIS A 314 -22.35 -19.15 -8.93
N ASP A 315 -22.78 -19.25 -10.18
CA ASP A 315 -22.64 -20.46 -11.03
C ASP A 315 -21.17 -20.88 -11.21
N LYS A 316 -20.23 -19.94 -11.11
CA LYS A 316 -18.78 -20.20 -11.15
C LYS A 316 -18.15 -20.53 -9.79
N GLY A 317 -18.94 -20.52 -8.72
CA GLY A 317 -18.50 -20.88 -7.37
C GLY A 317 -18.15 -19.70 -6.46
N VAL A 318 -18.31 -18.46 -6.94
CA VAL A 318 -18.12 -17.26 -6.12
C VAL A 318 -19.24 -17.17 -5.08
N LYS A 319 -18.89 -16.93 -3.81
CA LYS A 319 -19.88 -16.88 -2.72
C LYS A 319 -20.45 -15.48 -2.53
N THR A 320 -19.66 -14.45 -2.79
CA THR A 320 -20.06 -13.06 -2.59
C THR A 320 -19.61 -12.20 -3.77
N VAL A 321 -20.54 -11.44 -4.33
CA VAL A 321 -20.29 -10.47 -5.40
C VAL A 321 -20.66 -9.10 -4.88
N ALA A 322 -19.72 -8.16 -4.89
CA ALA A 322 -19.97 -6.78 -4.53
C ALA A 322 -19.66 -5.89 -5.72
N ILE A 323 -20.70 -5.42 -6.42
CA ILE A 323 -20.53 -4.51 -7.55
C ILE A 323 -20.17 -3.13 -6.98
N SER A 324 -18.92 -2.69 -7.16
CA SER A 324 -18.36 -1.52 -6.47
C SER A 324 -18.90 -0.18 -6.97
N SER A 325 -19.34 -0.13 -8.24
CA SER A 325 -20.00 1.02 -8.85
C SER A 325 -20.93 0.58 -10.00
N SER A 326 -22.01 1.33 -10.22
CA SER A 326 -22.98 1.09 -11.29
C SER A 326 -23.66 2.39 -11.73
N GLU A 327 -24.11 2.45 -12.98
CA GLU A 327 -24.95 3.52 -13.53
C GLU A 327 -26.44 3.34 -13.21
N LEU A 328 -26.80 2.26 -12.50
CA LEU A 328 -28.17 1.98 -12.07
C LEU A 328 -28.60 2.89 -10.89
N GLY A 329 -29.84 3.39 -10.93
CA GLY A 329 -30.49 4.04 -9.79
C GLY A 329 -30.85 5.53 -9.97
N GLY A 330 -31.72 6.03 -9.08
CA GLY A 330 -32.06 7.45 -8.91
C GLY A 330 -31.40 8.03 -7.64
N SER A 331 -31.54 9.35 -7.38
CA SER A 331 -30.78 10.07 -6.35
C SER A 331 -30.90 9.59 -4.89
N ASN A 332 -31.83 8.68 -4.57
CA ASN A 332 -32.17 8.28 -3.20
C ASN A 332 -32.07 6.77 -2.91
N ASP A 333 -31.85 5.93 -3.93
CA ASP A 333 -31.72 4.47 -3.76
C ASP A 333 -30.26 4.08 -4.03
N LEU A 334 -29.54 3.65 -3.00
CA LEU A 334 -28.12 3.36 -3.12
C LEU A 334 -27.91 1.91 -3.56
N LEU A 335 -28.04 1.68 -4.87
CA LEU A 335 -27.39 0.57 -5.58
C LEU A 335 -25.99 0.97 -6.07
N ALA A 336 -25.61 2.26 -5.97
CA ALA A 336 -24.31 2.80 -6.37
C ALA A 336 -23.94 4.08 -5.57
N LEU A 337 -22.64 4.30 -5.33
CA LEU A 337 -22.11 5.53 -4.73
C LEU A 337 -22.39 6.74 -5.63
N GLN A 338 -23.09 7.75 -5.11
CA GLN A 338 -23.29 9.03 -5.82
C GLN A 338 -21.99 9.86 -5.78
N GLY A 339 -21.28 9.94 -6.91
CA GLY A 339 -20.16 10.86 -7.11
C GLY A 339 -20.63 12.25 -7.57
N ASN A 340 -20.05 13.32 -7.03
CA ASN A 340 -20.30 14.72 -7.44
C ASN A 340 -19.68 15.08 -8.82
N GLY A 341 -19.62 14.14 -9.77
CA GLY A 341 -19.03 14.33 -11.11
C GLY A 341 -17.50 14.42 -11.15
N ILE A 342 -16.80 14.35 -10.00
CA ILE A 342 -15.34 14.28 -9.91
C ILE A 342 -14.93 12.81 -9.74
N ARG A 343 -14.10 12.32 -10.66
CA ARG A 343 -13.55 10.95 -10.65
C ARG A 343 -12.35 10.87 -9.71
N PHE A 344 -12.17 9.77 -9.01
CA PHE A 344 -11.02 9.53 -8.12
C PHE A 344 -10.30 8.25 -8.57
N THR A 345 -8.98 8.17 -8.37
CA THR A 345 -8.21 6.94 -8.59
C THR A 345 -8.08 6.18 -7.27
N GLY A 346 -8.10 4.85 -7.28
CA GLY A 346 -7.89 4.01 -6.10
C GLY A 346 -9.13 3.79 -5.21
N THR A 347 -10.30 4.28 -5.60
CA THR A 347 -11.56 4.02 -4.87
C THR A 347 -12.00 2.56 -4.94
N GLY A 348 -11.69 1.87 -6.05
CA GLY A 348 -11.92 0.42 -6.20
C GLY A 348 -11.06 -0.39 -5.25
N ASP A 349 -9.74 -0.13 -5.23
CA ASP A 349 -8.81 -0.80 -4.31
C ASP A 349 -9.19 -0.55 -2.84
N LEU A 350 -9.55 0.69 -2.50
CA LEU A 350 -10.03 1.05 -1.17
C LEU A 350 -11.34 0.31 -0.83
N PHE A 351 -12.28 0.22 -1.78
CA PHE A 351 -13.52 -0.53 -1.59
C PHE A 351 -13.23 -2.01 -1.33
N ALA A 352 -12.37 -2.66 -2.13
CA ALA A 352 -12.04 -4.08 -1.96
C ALA A 352 -11.40 -4.37 -0.60
N ALA A 353 -10.46 -3.53 -0.17
CA ALA A 353 -9.81 -3.64 1.14
C ALA A 353 -10.79 -3.41 2.30
N LEU A 354 -11.64 -2.38 2.24
CA LEU A 354 -12.68 -2.11 3.24
C LEU A 354 -13.71 -3.23 3.28
N PHE A 355 -14.11 -3.77 2.13
CA PHE A 355 -15.07 -4.86 2.03
C PHE A 355 -14.52 -6.15 2.63
N LEU A 356 -13.26 -6.50 2.37
CA LEU A 356 -12.57 -7.62 3.04
C LEU A 356 -12.57 -7.44 4.56
N ALA A 357 -12.13 -6.27 5.03
CA ALA A 357 -12.03 -6.01 6.46
C ALA A 357 -13.41 -6.04 7.15
N HIS A 358 -14.40 -5.33 6.61
CA HIS A 358 -15.74 -5.27 7.20
C HIS A 358 -16.53 -6.56 7.04
N SER A 359 -16.33 -7.35 5.98
CA SER A 359 -16.92 -8.70 5.86
C SER A 359 -16.41 -9.63 6.96
N THR A 360 -15.12 -9.60 7.22
CA THR A 360 -14.54 -10.39 8.30
C THR A 360 -15.00 -9.90 9.68
N LEU A 361 -14.95 -8.58 9.94
CA LEU A 361 -15.35 -7.99 11.22
C LEU A 361 -16.85 -8.14 11.52
N SER A 362 -17.70 -8.15 10.49
CA SER A 362 -19.14 -8.40 10.63
C SER A 362 -19.51 -9.88 10.65
N LYS A 363 -18.52 -10.79 10.54
CA LYS A 363 -18.75 -12.24 10.37
C LYS A 363 -19.63 -12.57 9.16
N PHE A 364 -19.38 -11.86 8.06
CA PHE A 364 -20.04 -11.99 6.77
C PHE A 364 -21.54 -11.64 6.80
N ASP A 365 -21.97 -10.77 7.73
CA ASP A 365 -23.27 -10.09 7.61
C ASP A 365 -23.17 -9.03 6.50
N MET A 366 -23.69 -9.38 5.31
CA MET A 366 -23.57 -8.56 4.10
C MET A 366 -24.18 -7.17 4.24
N CYS A 367 -25.28 -7.01 4.99
CA CYS A 367 -25.84 -5.68 5.20
C CYS A 367 -24.89 -4.84 6.05
N ALA A 368 -24.43 -5.36 7.18
CA ALA A 368 -23.48 -4.64 8.04
C ALA A 368 -22.13 -4.37 7.33
N THR A 369 -21.70 -5.28 6.46
CA THR A 369 -20.51 -5.11 5.62
C THR A 369 -20.68 -3.96 4.65
N LEU A 370 -21.72 -4.00 3.82
CA LEU A 370 -21.99 -2.98 2.81
C LEU A 370 -22.17 -1.61 3.45
N GLU A 371 -22.97 -1.51 4.50
CA GLU A 371 -23.22 -0.26 5.22
C GLU A 371 -21.92 0.39 5.71
N ARG A 372 -21.01 -0.39 6.33
CA ARG A 372 -19.74 0.13 6.85
C ARG A 372 -18.73 0.44 5.75
N THR A 373 -18.63 -0.40 4.73
CA THR A 373 -17.76 -0.16 3.57
C THR A 373 -18.15 1.13 2.86
N ILE A 374 -19.44 1.30 2.56
CA ILE A 374 -19.97 2.48 1.89
C ILE A 374 -19.80 3.73 2.77
N ALA A 375 -20.11 3.63 4.07
CA ALA A 375 -19.94 4.76 4.98
C ALA A 375 -18.47 5.21 5.09
N SER A 376 -17.52 4.27 5.20
CA SER A 376 -16.08 4.56 5.20
C SER A 376 -15.65 5.23 3.90
N LEU A 377 -16.02 4.65 2.76
CA LEU A 377 -15.65 5.16 1.43
C LEU A 377 -16.24 6.55 1.16
N GLN A 378 -17.51 6.77 1.49
CA GLN A 378 -18.16 8.08 1.38
C GLN A 378 -17.50 9.12 2.28
N ALA A 379 -17.09 8.75 3.49
CA ALA A 379 -16.38 9.67 4.37
C ALA A 379 -15.03 10.08 3.77
N VAL A 380 -14.28 9.14 3.18
CA VAL A 380 -13.02 9.42 2.47
C VAL A 380 -13.25 10.33 1.25
N ILE A 381 -14.23 10.01 0.40
CA ILE A 381 -14.55 10.82 -0.79
C ILE A 381 -15.01 12.22 -0.38
N THR A 382 -15.90 12.32 0.60
CA THR A 382 -16.42 13.60 1.09
C THR A 382 -15.30 14.45 1.67
N LYS A 383 -14.41 13.86 2.50
CA LYS A 383 -13.22 14.55 3.00
C LYS A 383 -12.34 15.01 1.85
N THR A 384 -12.07 14.16 0.86
CA THR A 384 -11.24 14.51 -0.29
C THR A 384 -11.82 15.71 -1.05
N LEU A 385 -13.13 15.75 -1.26
CA LEU A 385 -13.83 16.88 -1.87
C LEU A 385 -13.71 18.20 -1.10
N THR A 386 -13.52 18.17 0.24
CA THR A 386 -13.31 19.42 1.01
C THR A 386 -11.94 20.06 0.74
N TYR A 387 -10.97 19.28 0.25
CA TYR A 387 -9.64 19.79 -0.12
C TYR A 387 -9.59 20.31 -1.57
N ILE A 388 -10.61 20.03 -2.38
CA ILE A 388 -10.68 20.55 -3.75
C ILE A 388 -11.16 22.01 -3.71
N PRO A 389 -10.42 22.96 -4.34
CA PRO A 389 -10.81 24.36 -4.42
C PRO A 389 -12.22 24.58 -5.01
N GLU A 390 -12.95 25.59 -4.51
CA GLU A 390 -14.33 25.88 -4.93
C GLU A 390 -14.46 26.24 -6.41
N ASP A 391 -13.46 26.88 -7.00
CA ASP A 391 -13.43 27.20 -8.43
C ASP A 391 -13.34 25.93 -9.30
N VAL A 392 -12.57 24.93 -8.86
CA VAL A 392 -12.50 23.61 -9.49
C VAL A 392 -13.84 22.88 -9.36
N LYS A 393 -14.44 22.86 -8.16
CA LYS A 393 -15.77 22.24 -7.94
C LYS A 393 -16.88 22.93 -8.73
N ALA A 394 -16.80 24.24 -8.91
CA ALA A 394 -17.71 25.01 -9.75
C ALA A 394 -17.45 24.87 -11.26
N GLY A 395 -16.51 24.02 -11.67
CA GLY A 395 -16.17 23.77 -13.08
C GLY A 395 -15.45 24.92 -13.77
N LYS A 396 -14.93 25.90 -13.01
CA LYS A 396 -14.19 27.06 -13.55
C LYS A 396 -12.74 26.71 -13.88
N ALA A 397 -12.21 25.62 -13.30
CA ALA A 397 -10.90 25.07 -13.57
C ALA A 397 -10.98 23.54 -13.66
N LYS A 398 -10.07 22.92 -14.43
CA LYS A 398 -9.97 21.46 -14.50
C LYS A 398 -9.34 20.93 -13.21
N VAL A 399 -9.93 19.87 -12.66
CA VAL A 399 -9.34 19.15 -11.52
C VAL A 399 -8.05 18.45 -11.94
N THR A 400 -6.99 18.55 -11.13
CA THR A 400 -5.72 17.84 -11.37
C THR A 400 -5.74 16.45 -10.76
N SER A 401 -4.79 15.57 -11.10
CA SER A 401 -4.68 14.25 -10.46
C SER A 401 -4.30 14.37 -8.98
N THR A 402 -3.37 15.26 -8.64
CA THR A 402 -3.01 15.57 -7.24
C THR A 402 -4.19 16.00 -6.37
N GLN A 403 -5.10 16.83 -6.91
CA GLN A 403 -6.31 17.26 -6.19
C GLN A 403 -7.31 16.12 -5.95
N ARG A 404 -7.18 15.01 -6.68
CA ARG A 404 -8.01 13.80 -6.59
C ARG A 404 -7.38 12.71 -5.72
N GLU A 405 -6.19 12.92 -5.17
CA GLU A 405 -5.60 11.95 -4.27
C GLU A 405 -6.43 11.81 -2.99
N LEU A 406 -6.81 10.56 -2.67
CA LEU A 406 -7.74 10.26 -1.59
C LEU A 406 -7.16 10.66 -0.22
N LYS A 407 -7.96 11.38 0.57
CA LYS A 407 -7.62 11.82 1.93
C LYS A 407 -7.85 10.74 2.97
N ILE A 408 -7.27 9.56 2.70
CA ILE A 408 -7.40 8.34 3.51
C ILE A 408 -6.96 8.59 4.96
N ILE A 409 -5.85 9.33 5.11
CA ILE A 409 -5.22 9.59 6.41
C ILE A 409 -6.06 10.52 7.27
N GLN A 410 -6.53 11.61 6.67
CA GLN A 410 -7.39 12.60 7.32
C GLN A 410 -8.79 12.01 7.59
N SER A 411 -9.12 10.90 6.94
CA SER A 411 -10.31 10.10 7.16
C SER A 411 -10.08 8.85 8.03
N LYS A 412 -8.91 8.69 8.67
CA LYS A 412 -8.61 7.51 9.51
C LYS A 412 -9.72 7.21 10.52
N GLN A 413 -10.13 8.21 11.31
CA GLN A 413 -11.18 8.03 12.32
C GLN A 413 -12.52 7.63 11.67
N ASP A 414 -12.82 8.20 10.51
CA ASP A 414 -14.03 7.89 9.76
C ASP A 414 -13.99 6.46 9.17
N ILE A 415 -12.80 5.90 8.90
CA ILE A 415 -12.60 4.50 8.49
C ILE A 415 -12.71 3.54 9.69
N GLU A 416 -12.13 3.90 10.83
CA GLU A 416 -12.19 3.08 12.06
C GLU A 416 -13.61 3.01 12.63
N GLN A 417 -14.36 4.12 12.55
CA GLN A 417 -15.69 4.27 13.12
C GLN A 417 -16.65 4.93 12.12
N PRO A 418 -16.98 4.24 11.02
CA PRO A 418 -17.79 4.83 9.96
C PRO A 418 -19.21 5.11 10.44
N LYS A 419 -19.65 6.34 10.19
CA LYS A 419 -21.02 6.75 10.47
C LYS A 419 -21.93 6.29 9.34
N VAL A 420 -22.66 5.20 9.58
CA VAL A 420 -23.65 4.67 8.64
C VAL A 420 -24.79 5.68 8.46
N THR A 421 -24.98 6.14 7.22
CA THR A 421 -26.08 7.03 6.82
C THR A 421 -27.06 6.39 5.84
N TYR A 422 -26.64 5.28 5.22
CA TYR A 422 -27.45 4.50 4.29
C TYR A 422 -27.64 3.12 4.88
N HIS A 423 -28.86 2.59 4.80
CA HIS A 423 -29.20 1.30 5.37
C HIS A 423 -29.50 0.29 4.27
N CYS A 424 -28.95 -0.91 4.43
CA CYS A 424 -29.22 -2.04 3.58
C CYS A 424 -30.70 -2.46 3.71
N SER A 425 -31.43 -2.42 2.61
CA SER A 425 -32.72 -3.12 2.51
C SER A 425 -32.44 -4.57 2.15
N LYS A 426 -32.89 -5.51 3.00
CA LYS A 426 -32.92 -6.92 2.61
C LYS A 426 -33.88 -7.10 1.44
N VAL A 427 -33.35 -7.55 0.31
CA VAL A 427 -34.14 -8.03 -0.84
C VAL A 427 -34.33 -9.54 -0.70
#